data_AF-A0AB38ADL8-F1
#
_entry.id   AF-A0AB38ADL8-F1
#
_cell.length_a   1.000
_cell.length_b   1.000
_cell.length_c   1.000
_cell.angle_alpha   90.00
_cell.angle_beta   90.00
_cell.angle_gamma   90.00
#
_symmetry.space_group_name_H-M   'P 1'
#
loop_
_entity.id
_entity.type
_entity.pdbx_description
1 polymer ?
#
loop_
_entity_poly.entity_id
_entity_poly.type
_entity_poly.pdbx_seq_one_letter_code
_entity_poly.pdbx_strand_id
1 'polypeptide(L)'
;MPFTLSHAAAVLPAIRRTGAARGPLVASALVAGSFAPDMTYYADTLVPGGMAFGDVTHSLPGVVTVDVLVTVALVGGWLLVREPLTALLPRARQGPVHSFLRGRPWRPRGPRELAALVGWFLVSAILGAATHVVWDSFTHPGRWGTRLVPGLDQVVGGIPVCKYVQYGTSALALAAMGGFVWPVLRGLGGGTAAAGASAPAAVPALGVRLRLLLTAPLALCVAAGAVHRVLQARTVNGPAAGALNHLPSALFGAGAGLILGLPLYAVAVRLLHRRTLRTRAADATGRPPRPAVQNTPRAVSRSGAGAASADASSSTE
;
A
#
# COMPACT_ATOMS: atom_id res chain seq x y z
N MET A 1 18.37 0.04 6.00
CA MET A 1 18.24 0.89 7.21
C MET A 1 17.08 0.36 8.05
N PRO A 2 17.03 0.54 9.38
CA PRO A 2 15.92 0.02 10.21
C PRO A 2 14.55 0.68 9.93
N PHE A 3 14.52 1.78 9.16
CA PHE A 3 13.30 2.41 8.67
C PHE A 3 13.30 2.42 7.14
N THR A 4 12.71 1.39 6.53
CA THR A 4 12.67 1.17 5.07
C THR A 4 12.21 2.39 4.27
N LEU A 5 11.27 3.17 4.81
CA LEU A 5 10.73 4.36 4.12
C LEU A 5 11.80 5.42 3.82
N SER A 6 12.88 5.48 4.60
CA SER A 6 14.00 6.40 4.36
C SER A 6 14.68 6.18 3.00
N HIS A 7 14.66 4.96 2.46
CA HIS A 7 15.28 4.67 1.15
C HIS A 7 14.61 5.41 -0.01
N ALA A 8 13.34 5.82 0.14
CA ALA A 8 12.69 6.67 -0.86
C ALA A 8 13.37 8.04 -1.03
N ALA A 9 14.13 8.52 -0.03
CA ALA A 9 14.90 9.75 -0.14
C ALA A 9 15.94 9.69 -1.27
N ALA A 10 16.55 8.53 -1.51
CA ALA A 10 17.56 8.33 -2.56
C ALA A 10 17.00 8.52 -3.97
N VAL A 11 15.71 8.22 -4.19
CA VAL A 11 15.05 8.38 -5.51
C VAL A 11 14.36 9.73 -5.70
N LEU A 12 14.24 10.58 -4.66
CA LEU A 12 13.63 11.92 -4.78
C LEU A 12 14.27 12.82 -5.86
N PRO A 13 15.59 12.81 -6.13
CA PRO A 13 16.16 13.58 -7.23
C PRO A 13 15.56 13.23 -8.59
N ALA A 14 15.13 11.97 -8.80
CA ALA A 14 14.47 11.51 -10.01
C ALA A 14 12.96 11.82 -10.04
N ILE A 15 12.38 12.44 -9.00
CA ILE A 15 10.95 12.76 -8.90
C ILE A 15 10.74 14.28 -8.93
N ARG A 16 9.72 14.73 -9.66
CA ARG A 16 9.32 16.15 -9.73
C ARG A 16 8.26 16.44 -8.67
N ARG A 17 8.16 17.70 -8.22
CA ARG A 17 7.10 18.17 -7.30
C ARG A 17 5.66 18.04 -7.86
N THR A 18 5.50 17.61 -9.12
CA THR A 18 4.21 17.23 -9.73
C THR A 18 3.82 15.77 -9.47
N GLY A 19 4.65 14.97 -8.80
CA GLY A 19 4.43 13.53 -8.56
C GLY A 19 4.84 12.63 -9.75
N ALA A 20 5.20 13.22 -10.90
CA ALA A 20 5.80 12.50 -12.02
C ALA A 20 7.32 12.35 -11.84
N ALA A 21 7.90 11.26 -12.34
CA ALA A 21 9.35 11.13 -12.40
C ALA A 21 9.95 11.98 -13.54
N ARG A 22 11.27 12.12 -13.55
CA ARG A 22 12.03 12.76 -14.63
C ARG A 22 12.16 11.81 -15.82
N GLY A 23 12.06 12.36 -17.02
CA GLY A 23 12.18 11.59 -18.27
C GLY A 23 11.09 10.51 -18.40
N PRO A 24 11.45 9.29 -18.84
CA PRO A 24 10.50 8.20 -19.05
C PRO A 24 10.25 7.33 -17.81
N LEU A 25 10.95 7.57 -16.69
CA LEU A 25 10.87 6.78 -15.46
C LEU A 25 9.45 6.78 -14.84
N VAL A 26 9.21 5.81 -13.95
CA VAL A 26 7.94 5.61 -13.25
C VAL A 26 8.12 5.86 -11.75
N ALA A 27 7.60 6.99 -11.25
CA ALA A 27 7.81 7.43 -9.87
C ALA A 27 7.39 6.39 -8.80
N SER A 28 6.26 5.73 -9.01
CA SER A 28 5.79 4.68 -8.08
C SER A 28 6.69 3.45 -8.07
N ALA A 29 7.32 3.11 -9.19
CA ALA A 29 8.25 1.98 -9.29
C ALA A 29 9.62 2.32 -8.68
N LEU A 30 10.11 3.56 -8.83
CA LEU A 30 11.30 4.04 -8.11
C LEU A 30 11.12 3.92 -6.60
N VAL A 31 10.00 4.45 -6.07
CA VAL A 31 9.72 4.44 -4.62
C VAL A 31 9.47 3.02 -4.11
N ALA A 32 8.60 2.24 -4.77
CA ALA A 32 8.35 0.86 -4.35
C ALA A 32 9.59 -0.04 -4.51
N GLY A 33 10.41 0.16 -5.54
CA GLY A 33 11.71 -0.51 -5.71
C GLY A 33 12.66 -0.19 -4.57
N SER A 34 12.73 1.07 -4.12
CA SER A 34 13.53 1.44 -2.94
C SER A 34 13.03 0.83 -1.62
N PHE A 35 11.84 0.22 -1.60
CA PHE A 35 11.31 -0.51 -0.45
C PHE A 35 11.38 -2.03 -0.60
N ALA A 36 11.46 -2.54 -1.84
CA ALA A 36 11.31 -3.95 -2.16
C ALA A 36 12.29 -4.88 -1.40
N PRO A 37 13.59 -4.57 -1.24
CA PRO A 37 14.53 -5.49 -0.60
C PRO A 37 14.17 -5.86 0.85
N ASP A 38 13.58 -4.92 1.59
CA ASP A 38 13.17 -5.07 2.99
C ASP A 38 11.82 -5.77 3.18
N MET A 39 11.02 -5.98 2.13
CA MET A 39 9.65 -6.51 2.29
C MET A 39 9.59 -7.92 2.89
N THR A 40 10.67 -8.67 2.73
CA THR A 40 10.91 -9.97 3.35
C THR A 40 10.99 -9.89 4.88
N TYR A 41 11.63 -8.83 5.39
CA TYR A 41 11.70 -8.54 6.82
C TYR A 41 10.33 -8.24 7.40
N TYR A 42 9.45 -7.54 6.67
CA TYR A 42 8.06 -7.34 7.10
C TYR A 42 7.26 -8.66 7.06
N ALA A 43 7.45 -9.48 6.02
CA ALA A 43 6.78 -10.78 5.87
C ALA A 43 7.14 -11.79 6.96
N ASP A 44 8.36 -11.73 7.51
CA ASP A 44 8.82 -12.56 8.64
C ASP A 44 7.90 -12.50 9.89
N THR A 45 7.14 -11.41 10.04
CA THR A 45 6.11 -11.27 11.08
C THR A 45 5.00 -12.34 10.99
N LEU A 46 4.78 -12.89 9.79
CA LEU A 46 3.72 -13.84 9.45
C LEU A 46 4.26 -15.19 8.95
N VAL A 47 5.44 -15.19 8.33
CA VAL A 47 6.09 -16.37 7.72
C VAL A 47 7.50 -16.51 8.30
N PRO A 48 7.70 -17.37 9.32
CA PRO A 48 9.00 -17.53 9.96
C PRO A 48 10.12 -17.86 8.96
N GLY A 49 11.24 -17.15 9.05
CA GLY A 49 12.38 -17.31 8.14
C GLY A 49 12.40 -16.30 7.00
N GLY A 50 11.41 -15.42 6.89
CA GLY A 50 11.42 -14.28 5.96
C GLY A 50 12.67 -13.40 6.11
N MET A 51 13.25 -13.31 7.32
CA MET A 51 14.53 -12.61 7.54
C MET A 51 15.70 -13.19 6.73
N ALA A 52 15.81 -14.52 6.60
CA ALA A 52 16.90 -15.16 5.86
C ALA A 52 16.80 -14.92 4.35
N PHE A 53 15.59 -14.71 3.82
CA PHE A 53 15.38 -14.39 2.41
C PHE A 53 15.87 -12.97 2.03
N GLY A 54 16.24 -12.15 3.03
CA GLY A 54 16.93 -10.87 2.82
C GLY A 54 18.26 -11.00 2.07
N ASP A 55 18.99 -12.12 2.23
CA ASP A 55 20.23 -12.37 1.49
C ASP A 55 19.98 -12.54 -0.02
N VAL A 56 18.80 -13.04 -0.40
CA VAL A 56 18.39 -13.15 -1.81
C VAL A 56 18.01 -11.78 -2.35
N THR A 57 17.14 -11.03 -1.67
CA THR A 57 16.71 -9.71 -2.15
C THR A 57 17.86 -8.70 -2.23
N HIS A 58 18.77 -8.71 -1.26
CA HIS A 58 19.93 -7.82 -1.26
C HIS A 58 21.09 -8.29 -2.17
N SER A 59 20.88 -9.32 -2.99
CA SER A 59 21.84 -9.77 -4.00
C SER A 59 21.60 -9.09 -5.36
N LEU A 60 22.62 -8.99 -6.21
CA LEU A 60 22.45 -8.46 -7.57
C LEU A 60 21.38 -9.22 -8.38
N PRO A 61 21.30 -10.57 -8.34
CA PRO A 61 20.16 -11.30 -8.91
C PRO A 61 18.80 -10.90 -8.32
N GLY A 62 18.71 -10.71 -7.00
CA GLY A 62 17.47 -10.30 -6.32
C GLY A 62 16.94 -8.95 -6.80
N VAL A 63 17.82 -7.95 -6.88
CA VAL A 63 17.54 -6.60 -7.38
C VAL A 63 16.92 -6.60 -8.78
N VAL A 64 17.33 -7.53 -9.66
CA VAL A 64 16.81 -7.65 -11.03
C VAL A 64 15.69 -8.68 -11.21
N THR A 65 15.32 -9.43 -10.17
CA THR A 65 14.27 -10.47 -10.22
C THR A 65 13.22 -10.31 -9.12
N VAL A 66 13.50 -10.76 -7.90
CA VAL A 66 12.56 -10.79 -6.77
C VAL A 66 12.06 -9.39 -6.43
N ASP A 67 12.95 -8.40 -6.36
CA ASP A 67 12.59 -7.03 -6.00
C ASP A 67 11.71 -6.37 -7.05
N VAL A 68 11.84 -6.76 -8.31
CA VAL A 68 10.95 -6.32 -9.39
C VAL A 68 9.54 -6.86 -9.19
N LEU A 69 9.39 -8.15 -8.83
CA LEU A 69 8.09 -8.76 -8.54
C LEU A 69 7.44 -8.13 -7.29
N VAL A 70 8.23 -7.92 -6.24
CA VAL A 70 7.79 -7.20 -5.03
C VAL A 70 7.39 -5.76 -5.38
N THR A 71 8.13 -5.08 -6.25
CA THR A 71 7.77 -3.73 -6.74
C THR A 71 6.44 -3.72 -7.48
N VAL A 72 6.15 -4.72 -8.32
CA VAL A 72 4.85 -4.87 -8.97
C VAL A 72 3.73 -5.03 -7.93
N ALA A 73 3.93 -5.89 -6.92
CA ALA A 73 2.96 -6.11 -5.85
C ALA A 73 2.71 -4.83 -5.02
N LEU A 74 3.78 -4.11 -4.64
CA LEU A 74 3.71 -2.84 -3.91
C LEU A 74 3.03 -1.73 -4.72
N VAL A 75 3.31 -1.60 -6.02
CA VAL A 75 2.62 -0.64 -6.89
C VAL A 75 1.15 -1.03 -7.06
N GLY A 76 0.83 -2.32 -7.21
CA GLY A 76 -0.55 -2.82 -7.20
C GLY A 76 -1.30 -2.45 -5.92
N GLY A 77 -0.70 -2.73 -4.76
CA GLY A 77 -1.21 -2.33 -3.45
C GLY A 77 -1.42 -0.82 -3.32
N TRP A 78 -0.44 -0.01 -3.74
CA TRP A 78 -0.54 1.45 -3.79
C TRP A 78 -1.74 1.92 -4.62
N LEU A 79 -1.94 1.36 -5.81
CA LEU A 79 -3.10 1.69 -6.67
C LEU A 79 -4.44 1.30 -6.02
N LEU A 80 -4.48 0.27 -5.17
CA LEU A 80 -5.67 -0.12 -4.41
C LEU A 80 -5.96 0.82 -3.22
N VAL A 81 -4.95 1.37 -2.56
CA VAL A 81 -5.11 2.16 -1.32
C VAL A 81 -5.08 3.68 -1.52
N ARG A 82 -4.46 4.20 -2.59
CA ARG A 82 -4.23 5.65 -2.76
C ARG A 82 -5.49 6.51 -2.76
N GLU A 83 -6.57 6.12 -3.44
CA GLU A 83 -7.81 6.92 -3.43
C GLU A 83 -8.52 6.87 -2.07
N PRO A 84 -8.70 5.69 -1.43
CA PRO A 84 -9.13 5.62 -0.04
C PRO A 84 -8.33 6.52 0.90
N LEU A 85 -7.00 6.53 0.81
CA LEU A 85 -6.16 7.38 1.67
C LEU A 85 -6.43 8.88 1.48
N THR A 86 -6.75 9.34 0.27
CA THR A 86 -7.18 10.75 0.09
C THR A 86 -8.47 11.10 0.84
N ALA A 87 -9.33 10.12 1.15
CA ALA A 87 -10.56 10.36 1.91
C ALA A 87 -10.31 10.79 3.37
N LEU A 88 -9.11 10.53 3.92
CA LEU A 88 -8.68 11.01 5.25
C LEU A 88 -8.41 12.51 5.28
N LEU A 89 -8.10 13.14 4.14
CA LEU A 89 -7.75 14.56 4.05
C LEU A 89 -8.99 15.47 4.14
N PRO A 90 -8.85 16.71 4.64
CA PRO A 90 -9.92 17.73 4.53
C PRO A 90 -10.36 17.91 3.07
N ARG A 91 -11.67 18.07 2.80
CA ARG A 91 -12.24 18.10 1.43
C ARG A 91 -11.44 18.99 0.47
N ALA A 92 -11.10 20.21 0.89
CA ALA A 92 -10.35 21.18 0.11
C ALA A 92 -8.97 20.68 -0.38
N ARG A 93 -8.36 19.70 0.30
CA ARG A 93 -7.06 19.12 -0.08
C ARG A 93 -7.18 17.81 -0.88
N GLN A 94 -8.39 17.22 -1.00
CA GLN A 94 -8.57 15.90 -1.63
C GLN A 94 -8.25 15.92 -3.13
N GLY A 95 -8.83 16.84 -3.90
CA GLY A 95 -8.54 17.00 -5.33
C GLY A 95 -7.06 17.34 -5.63
N PRO A 96 -6.51 18.39 -5.01
CA PRO A 96 -5.11 18.77 -5.19
C PRO A 96 -4.12 17.64 -4.86
N VAL A 97 -4.28 16.95 -3.72
CA VAL A 97 -3.41 15.82 -3.36
C VAL A 97 -3.65 14.60 -4.27
N HIS A 98 -4.89 14.29 -4.65
CA HIS A 98 -5.15 13.20 -5.60
C HIS A 98 -4.46 13.41 -6.96
N SER A 99 -4.39 14.66 -7.44
CA SER A 99 -3.66 15.01 -8.66
C SER A 99 -2.16 14.66 -8.53
N PHE A 100 -1.52 15.09 -7.43
CA PHE A 100 -0.13 14.74 -7.13
C PHE A 100 0.10 13.23 -7.00
N LEU A 101 -0.79 12.50 -6.28
CA LEU A 101 -0.68 11.05 -6.09
C LEU A 101 -0.96 10.23 -7.36
N ARG A 102 -1.66 10.79 -8.35
CA ARG A 102 -1.78 10.19 -9.69
C ARG A 102 -0.52 10.36 -10.51
N GLY A 103 0.18 11.49 -10.37
CA GLY A 103 1.34 11.83 -11.19
C GLY A 103 1.02 11.81 -12.69
N ARG A 104 1.95 11.28 -13.50
CA ARG A 104 1.76 11.15 -14.95
C ARG A 104 0.63 10.16 -15.28
N PRO A 105 -0.36 10.52 -16.13
CA PRO A 105 -1.33 9.55 -16.62
C PRO A 105 -0.68 8.59 -17.61
N TRP A 106 -0.78 7.29 -17.33
CA TRP A 106 -0.32 6.22 -18.22
C TRP A 106 -1.52 5.62 -18.96
N ARG A 107 -1.54 5.78 -20.29
CA ARG A 107 -2.56 5.24 -21.19
C ARG A 107 -1.89 4.82 -22.51
N PRO A 108 -1.20 3.66 -22.55
CA PRO A 108 -0.57 3.20 -23.78
C PRO A 108 -1.63 2.91 -24.84
N ARG A 109 -1.41 3.41 -26.06
CA ARG A 109 -2.35 3.28 -27.20
C ARG A 109 -2.11 2.05 -28.07
N GLY A 110 -1.03 1.30 -27.81
CA GLY A 110 -0.68 0.11 -28.58
C GLY A 110 0.48 -0.67 -27.95
N PRO A 111 0.84 -1.83 -28.52
CA PRO A 111 1.80 -2.76 -27.92
C PRO A 111 3.19 -2.14 -27.74
N ARG A 112 3.64 -1.28 -28.66
CA ARG A 112 4.93 -0.57 -28.55
C ARG A 112 4.99 0.40 -27.37
N GLU A 113 3.93 1.18 -27.13
CA GLU A 113 3.85 2.08 -25.97
C GLU A 113 3.75 1.30 -24.66
N LEU A 114 3.04 0.17 -24.66
CA LEU A 114 2.95 -0.72 -23.50
C LEU A 114 4.30 -1.38 -23.18
N ALA A 115 5.00 -1.92 -24.17
CA ALA A 115 6.33 -2.50 -24.01
C ALA A 115 7.35 -1.47 -23.49
N ALA A 116 7.31 -0.24 -24.01
CA ALA A 116 8.12 0.86 -23.49
C ALA A 116 7.78 1.18 -22.01
N LEU A 117 6.50 1.25 -21.65
CA LEU A 117 6.07 1.46 -20.27
C LEU A 117 6.56 0.33 -19.33
N VAL A 118 6.43 -0.93 -19.75
CA VAL A 118 6.95 -2.08 -18.98
C VAL A 118 8.47 -1.96 -18.83
N GLY A 119 9.23 -1.71 -19.91
CA GLY A 119 10.67 -1.53 -19.83
C GLY A 119 11.08 -0.41 -18.87
N TRP A 120 10.43 0.76 -18.93
CA TRP A 120 10.72 1.86 -18.00
C TRP A 120 10.24 1.60 -16.57
N PHE A 121 9.20 0.80 -16.37
CA PHE A 121 8.82 0.31 -15.04
C PHE A 121 9.92 -0.59 -14.46
N LEU A 122 10.42 -1.57 -15.23
CA LEU A 122 11.49 -2.48 -14.82
C LEU A 122 12.77 -1.71 -14.46
N VAL A 123 13.22 -0.80 -15.32
CA VAL A 123 14.38 0.09 -15.06
C VAL A 123 14.17 0.92 -13.79
N SER A 124 12.96 1.43 -13.57
CA SER A 124 12.63 2.22 -12.36
C SER A 124 12.64 1.36 -11.09
N ALA A 125 12.12 0.14 -11.15
CA ALA A 125 12.12 -0.81 -10.03
C ALA A 125 13.56 -1.19 -9.64
N ILE A 126 14.35 -1.60 -10.63
CA ILE A 126 15.77 -1.97 -10.48
C ILE A 126 16.58 -0.80 -9.93
N LEU A 127 16.39 0.42 -10.45
CA LEU A 127 17.11 1.59 -9.94
C LEU A 127 16.73 1.91 -8.48
N GLY A 128 15.46 1.77 -8.12
CA GLY A 128 15.01 1.90 -6.72
C GLY A 128 15.69 0.89 -5.80
N ALA A 129 15.60 -0.40 -6.14
CA ALA A 129 16.21 -1.48 -5.36
C ALA A 129 17.74 -1.37 -5.30
N ALA A 130 18.40 -0.98 -6.40
CA ALA A 130 19.84 -0.72 -6.42
C ALA A 130 20.23 0.42 -5.46
N THR A 131 19.49 1.54 -5.41
CA THR A 131 19.79 2.62 -4.44
C THR A 131 19.68 2.15 -2.98
N HIS A 132 18.72 1.27 -2.69
CA HIS A 132 18.58 0.65 -1.38
C HIS A 132 19.77 -0.26 -1.06
N VAL A 133 20.06 -1.25 -1.92
CA VAL A 133 21.09 -2.26 -1.68
C VAL A 133 22.49 -1.65 -1.62
N VAL A 134 22.79 -0.65 -2.46
CA VAL A 134 24.06 0.10 -2.37
C VAL A 134 24.18 0.76 -1.00
N TRP A 135 23.14 1.46 -0.54
CA TRP A 135 23.18 2.13 0.76
C TRP A 135 23.33 1.17 1.94
N ASP A 136 22.62 0.04 1.91
CA ASP A 136 22.69 -0.95 2.97
C ASP A 136 23.98 -1.78 2.92
N SER A 137 24.58 -1.97 1.74
CA SER A 137 25.95 -2.51 1.60
C SER A 137 27.02 -1.58 2.20
N PHE A 138 26.75 -0.28 2.26
CA PHE A 138 27.64 0.71 2.86
C PHE A 138 27.50 0.79 4.39
N THR A 139 26.28 0.58 4.91
CA THR A 139 25.95 0.87 6.32
C THR A 139 25.71 -0.34 7.23
N HIS A 140 25.75 -1.58 6.72
CA HIS A 140 25.62 -2.78 7.55
C HIS A 140 26.95 -3.34 8.07
N PRO A 141 27.01 -3.82 9.34
CA PRO A 141 28.20 -4.46 9.89
C PRO A 141 28.74 -5.57 8.98
N GLY A 142 30.05 -5.61 8.79
CA GLY A 142 30.71 -6.62 7.97
C GLY A 142 30.40 -6.58 6.47
N ARG A 143 29.67 -5.58 5.95
CA ARG A 143 29.47 -5.37 4.51
C ARG A 143 30.53 -4.42 3.93
N TRP A 144 30.45 -4.15 2.62
CA TRP A 144 31.48 -3.45 1.85
C TRP A 144 31.90 -2.10 2.44
N GLY A 145 30.97 -1.25 2.87
CA GLY A 145 31.31 0.07 3.40
C GLY A 145 32.03 0.04 4.75
N THR A 146 31.65 -0.85 5.67
CA THR A 146 32.31 -0.94 6.99
C THR A 146 33.70 -1.54 6.90
N ARG A 147 33.95 -2.41 5.90
CA ARG A 147 35.29 -2.89 5.55
C ARG A 147 36.18 -1.81 4.91
N LEU A 148 35.60 -0.83 4.20
CA LEU A 148 36.34 0.23 3.52
C LEU A 148 36.61 1.46 4.39
N VAL A 149 35.74 1.77 5.35
CA VAL A 149 35.85 2.98 6.19
C VAL A 149 36.22 2.58 7.63
N PRO A 150 37.50 2.72 8.03
CA PRO A 150 37.93 2.46 9.40
C PRO A 150 37.08 3.24 10.39
N GLY A 151 36.60 2.56 11.43
CA GLY A 151 35.76 3.15 12.47
C GLY A 151 34.28 2.79 12.41
N LEU A 152 33.72 2.37 11.25
CA LEU A 152 32.29 2.05 11.17
C LEU A 152 31.89 0.80 11.99
N ASP A 153 32.76 -0.19 12.09
CA ASP A 153 32.55 -1.39 12.92
C ASP A 153 33.04 -1.20 14.38
N GLN A 154 33.57 -0.02 14.76
CA GLN A 154 33.91 0.25 16.17
C GLN A 154 32.65 0.31 17.03
N VAL A 155 32.74 -0.19 18.27
CA VAL A 155 31.63 -0.20 19.22
C VAL A 155 31.74 1.00 20.17
N VAL A 156 30.72 1.84 20.17
CA VAL A 156 30.60 3.01 21.07
C VAL A 156 29.29 2.84 21.86
N GLY A 157 29.35 2.94 23.19
CA GLY A 157 28.17 2.75 24.04
C GLY A 157 27.48 1.38 23.90
N GLY A 158 28.24 0.33 23.55
CA GLY A 158 27.71 -1.02 23.29
C GLY A 158 27.04 -1.22 21.93
N ILE A 159 27.12 -0.23 21.02
CA ILE A 159 26.48 -0.24 19.70
C ILE A 159 27.55 0.07 18.62
N PRO A 160 27.63 -0.70 17.50
CA PRO A 160 28.50 -0.36 16.38
C PRO A 160 28.20 1.02 15.77
N VAL A 161 29.23 1.80 15.43
CA VAL A 161 29.11 3.14 14.82
C VAL A 161 28.21 3.12 13.57
N CYS A 162 28.27 2.06 12.76
CA CYS A 162 27.41 1.91 11.59
C CYS A 162 25.90 1.94 11.93
N LYS A 163 25.45 1.46 13.10
CA LYS A 163 24.04 1.59 13.53
C LYS A 163 23.65 3.04 13.84
N TYR A 164 24.55 3.84 14.40
CA TYR A 164 24.33 5.28 14.58
C TYR A 164 24.22 5.98 13.21
N VAL A 165 25.06 5.60 12.24
CA VAL A 165 24.95 6.08 10.86
C VAL A 165 23.59 5.69 10.26
N GLN A 166 23.15 4.43 10.39
CA GLN A 166 21.84 3.99 9.93
C GLN A 166 20.69 4.82 10.52
N TYR A 167 20.69 5.08 11.84
CA TYR A 167 19.65 5.89 12.49
C TYR A 167 19.69 7.36 12.10
N GLY A 168 20.89 7.99 12.12
CA GLY A 168 21.05 9.39 11.73
C GLY A 168 20.67 9.65 10.28
N THR A 169 21.06 8.76 9.37
CA THR A 169 20.72 8.86 7.95
C THR A 169 19.26 8.50 7.67
N SER A 170 18.63 7.64 8.48
CA SER A 170 17.17 7.46 8.47
C SER A 170 16.44 8.76 8.80
N ALA A 171 16.89 9.49 9.83
CA ALA A 171 16.31 10.77 10.25
C ALA A 171 16.52 11.89 9.21
N LEU A 172 17.71 11.98 8.63
CA LEU A 172 18.01 12.93 7.53
C LEU A 172 17.15 12.64 6.30
N ALA A 173 16.97 11.38 5.94
CA ALA A 173 16.09 10.96 4.85
C ALA A 173 14.62 11.34 5.11
N LEU A 174 14.12 11.14 6.33
CA LEU A 174 12.76 11.57 6.72
C LEU A 174 12.60 13.09 6.62
N ALA A 175 13.60 13.87 7.07
CA ALA A 175 13.62 15.33 6.89
C ALA A 175 13.65 15.74 5.41
N ALA A 176 14.43 15.06 4.56
CA ALA A 176 14.48 15.31 3.13
C ALA A 176 13.14 15.01 2.43
N MET A 177 12.48 13.90 2.78
CA MET A 177 11.12 13.57 2.31
C MET A 177 10.09 14.61 2.76
N GLY A 178 10.15 15.04 4.03
CA GLY A 178 9.33 16.14 4.54
C GLY A 178 9.54 17.44 3.77
N GLY A 179 10.79 17.86 3.57
CA GLY A 179 11.16 19.05 2.81
C GLY A 179 10.81 18.98 1.32
N PHE A 180 10.75 17.78 0.73
CA PHE A 180 10.27 17.58 -0.64
C PHE A 180 8.75 17.74 -0.76
N VAL A 181 8.00 17.14 0.17
CA VAL A 181 6.52 17.13 0.17
C VAL A 181 5.93 18.45 0.67
N TRP A 182 6.62 19.17 1.56
CA TRP A 182 6.10 20.38 2.20
C TRP A 182 5.74 21.53 1.24
N PRO A 183 6.59 21.93 0.26
CA PRO A 183 6.22 22.92 -0.75
C PRO A 183 5.04 22.49 -1.61
N VAL A 184 4.89 21.18 -1.87
CA VAL A 184 3.74 20.62 -2.59
C VAL A 184 2.48 20.86 -1.75
N LEU A 185 2.44 20.41 -0.49
CA LEU A 185 1.26 20.56 0.37
C LEU A 185 0.87 22.02 0.62
N ARG A 186 1.83 22.95 0.66
CA ARG A 186 1.56 24.39 0.75
C ARG A 186 1.06 24.99 -0.57
N GLY A 187 1.71 24.70 -1.68
CA GLY A 187 1.30 25.20 -3.01
C GLY A 187 -0.11 24.73 -3.41
N LEU A 188 -0.48 23.50 -3.03
CA LEU A 188 -1.82 22.94 -3.23
C LEU A 188 -2.94 23.64 -2.40
N GLY A 189 -2.60 24.55 -1.49
CA GLY A 189 -3.55 25.30 -0.66
C GLY A 189 -3.62 26.81 -0.93
N GLY A 190 -2.81 27.34 -1.86
CA GLY A 190 -2.54 28.78 -1.97
C GLY A 190 -2.96 29.47 -3.26
N GLY A 191 -3.89 28.93 -4.05
CA GLY A 191 -4.24 29.51 -5.35
C GLY A 191 -5.65 29.21 -5.87
N THR A 192 -6.17 30.15 -6.64
CA THR A 192 -7.50 30.19 -7.29
C THR A 192 -7.85 28.99 -8.17
N ALA A 193 -6.89 28.12 -8.51
CA ALA A 193 -7.13 26.83 -9.15
C ALA A 193 -8.00 25.85 -8.32
N ALA A 194 -8.13 26.09 -7.00
CA ALA A 194 -8.98 25.28 -6.12
C ALA A 194 -10.48 25.31 -6.48
N ALA A 195 -10.93 26.30 -7.26
CA ALA A 195 -12.34 26.40 -7.69
C ALA A 195 -12.74 25.42 -8.81
N GLY A 196 -11.79 24.91 -9.60
CA GLY A 196 -12.06 24.02 -10.75
C GLY A 196 -11.76 22.53 -10.51
N ALA A 197 -10.88 22.21 -9.56
CA ALA A 197 -10.47 20.83 -9.27
C ALA A 197 -11.46 20.14 -8.31
N SER A 198 -12.68 19.86 -8.79
CA SER A 198 -13.66 19.05 -8.05
C SER A 198 -13.00 17.78 -7.50
N ALA A 199 -13.24 17.46 -6.22
CA ALA A 199 -12.75 16.21 -5.64
C ALA A 199 -13.21 15.05 -6.54
N PRO A 200 -12.31 14.12 -6.93
CA PRO A 200 -12.66 13.10 -7.91
C PRO A 200 -13.90 12.34 -7.46
N ALA A 201 -14.82 12.03 -8.39
CA ALA A 201 -16.05 11.31 -8.08
C ALA A 201 -15.81 9.97 -7.34
N ALA A 202 -14.60 9.42 -7.44
CA ALA A 202 -14.13 8.21 -6.75
C ALA A 202 -13.69 8.39 -5.28
N VAL A 203 -13.66 9.61 -4.73
CA VAL A 203 -13.23 9.89 -3.34
C VAL A 203 -14.47 10.17 -2.47
N PRO A 204 -14.85 9.26 -1.54
CA PRO A 204 -15.96 9.53 -0.65
C PRO A 204 -15.61 10.62 0.36
N ALA A 205 -16.56 11.54 0.55
CA ALA A 205 -16.45 12.56 1.58
C ALA A 205 -16.80 12.02 2.97
N LEU A 206 -15.82 11.46 3.67
CA LEU A 206 -15.96 10.96 5.05
C LEU A 206 -16.11 12.12 6.05
N GLY A 207 -17.12 12.07 6.92
CA GLY A 207 -17.23 12.95 8.09
C GLY A 207 -16.26 12.55 9.20
N VAL A 208 -15.95 13.46 10.14
CA VAL A 208 -14.90 13.27 11.16
C VAL A 208 -15.06 11.98 11.96
N ARG A 209 -16.27 11.70 12.49
CA ARG A 209 -16.57 10.46 13.24
C ARG A 209 -16.26 9.21 12.41
N LEU A 210 -16.65 9.19 11.13
CA LEU A 210 -16.41 8.06 10.23
C LEU A 210 -14.92 7.90 9.87
N ARG A 211 -14.16 9.00 9.78
CA ARG A 211 -12.69 8.93 9.63
C ARG A 211 -12.08 8.22 10.82
N LEU A 212 -12.38 8.69 12.03
CA LEU A 212 -11.87 8.11 13.29
C LEU A 212 -12.21 6.62 13.41
N LEU A 213 -13.47 6.24 13.15
CA LEU A 213 -13.92 4.85 13.17
C LEU A 213 -13.21 3.95 12.14
N LEU A 214 -12.83 4.49 10.97
CA LEU A 214 -12.09 3.73 9.95
C LEU A 214 -10.59 3.71 10.21
N THR A 215 -10.02 4.73 10.85
CA THR A 215 -8.60 4.76 11.22
C THR A 215 -8.27 3.98 12.49
N ALA A 216 -9.23 3.78 13.40
CA ALA A 216 -8.99 3.04 14.64
C ALA A 216 -8.60 1.57 14.40
N PRO A 217 -9.25 0.78 13.53
CA PRO A 217 -8.80 -0.56 13.16
C PRO A 217 -7.42 -0.58 12.50
N LEU A 218 -7.10 0.42 11.67
CA LEU A 218 -5.77 0.56 11.06
C LEU A 218 -4.71 0.80 12.14
N ALA A 219 -4.93 1.73 13.06
CA ALA A 219 -4.04 2.00 14.18
C ALA A 219 -3.86 0.77 15.10
N LEU A 220 -4.95 0.01 15.33
CA LEU A 220 -4.89 -1.25 16.07
C LEU A 220 -4.04 -2.31 15.36
N CYS A 221 -4.15 -2.47 14.04
CA CYS A 221 -3.28 -3.38 13.28
C CYS A 221 -1.80 -3.01 13.42
N VAL A 222 -1.47 -1.71 13.33
CA VAL A 222 -0.10 -1.20 13.52
C VAL A 222 0.41 -1.48 14.93
N ALA A 223 -0.38 -1.15 15.95
CA ALA A 223 -0.02 -1.37 17.35
C ALA A 223 0.16 -2.87 17.65
N ALA A 224 -0.76 -3.72 17.20
CA ALA A 224 -0.68 -5.17 17.39
C ALA A 224 0.55 -5.78 16.72
N GLY A 225 0.86 -5.41 15.48
CA GLY A 225 2.05 -5.87 14.78
C GLY A 225 3.34 -5.44 15.46
N ALA A 226 3.44 -4.18 15.91
CA ALA A 226 4.59 -3.67 16.65
C ALA A 226 4.79 -4.39 17.99
N VAL A 227 3.72 -4.55 18.78
CA VAL A 227 3.74 -5.27 20.07
C VAL A 227 4.14 -6.73 19.87
N HIS A 228 3.54 -7.44 18.91
CA HIS A 228 3.85 -8.84 18.60
C HIS A 228 5.36 -9.05 18.36
N ARG A 229 5.97 -8.23 17.48
CA ARG A 229 7.41 -8.35 17.19
C ARG A 229 8.31 -7.91 18.32
N VAL A 230 7.93 -6.91 19.12
CA VAL A 230 8.73 -6.53 20.30
C VAL A 230 8.68 -7.61 21.37
N LEU A 231 7.54 -8.28 21.58
CA LEU A 231 7.44 -9.42 22.49
C LEU A 231 8.28 -10.60 22.00
N GLN A 232 8.20 -10.97 20.72
CA GLN A 232 9.06 -11.99 20.11
C GLN A 232 10.56 -11.62 20.21
N ALA A 233 10.91 -10.37 19.95
CA ALA A 233 12.30 -9.91 20.06
C ALA A 233 12.82 -9.97 21.51
N ARG A 234 11.94 -9.83 22.52
CA ARG A 234 12.30 -9.97 23.95
C ARG A 234 12.46 -11.42 24.39
N THR A 235 11.74 -12.38 23.83
CA THR A 235 11.95 -13.80 24.15
C THR A 235 13.28 -14.32 23.57
N VAL A 236 13.72 -13.78 22.43
CA VAL A 236 14.99 -14.16 21.79
C VAL A 236 16.20 -13.41 22.36
N ASN A 237 16.12 -12.08 22.54
CA ASN A 237 17.28 -11.25 22.93
C ASN A 237 17.34 -10.92 24.44
N GLY A 238 16.35 -11.39 25.22
CA GLY A 238 16.22 -11.08 26.64
C GLY A 238 15.68 -9.66 26.94
N PRO A 239 15.20 -9.41 28.16
CA PRO A 239 14.58 -8.13 28.55
C PRO A 239 15.59 -7.00 28.80
N ALA A 240 16.89 -7.30 28.92
CA ALA A 240 17.94 -6.32 29.18
C ALA A 240 18.44 -5.58 27.92
N ALA A 241 17.96 -5.95 26.72
CA ALA A 241 18.33 -5.27 25.49
C ALA A 241 17.79 -3.83 25.47
N GLY A 242 18.68 -2.84 25.30
CA GLY A 242 18.32 -1.42 25.25
C GLY A 242 17.32 -1.10 24.13
N ALA A 243 16.49 -0.07 24.31
CA ALA A 243 15.36 0.27 23.43
C ALA A 243 15.74 0.39 21.93
N LEU A 244 16.95 0.86 21.63
CA LEU A 244 17.48 0.97 20.26
C LEU A 244 17.66 -0.39 19.55
N ASN A 245 17.72 -1.51 20.27
CA ASN A 245 17.76 -2.86 19.66
C ASN A 245 16.36 -3.40 19.36
N HIS A 246 15.31 -2.92 20.05
CA HIS A 246 13.92 -3.29 19.78
C HIS A 246 13.23 -2.38 18.75
N LEU A 247 13.79 -1.18 18.49
CA LEU A 247 13.24 -0.22 17.53
C LEU A 247 13.04 -0.81 16.11
N PRO A 248 13.98 -1.58 15.51
CA PRO A 248 13.76 -2.21 14.21
C PRO A 248 12.60 -3.22 14.25
N SER A 249 12.53 -4.06 15.29
CA SER A 249 11.43 -5.02 15.49
C SER A 249 10.07 -4.32 15.60
N ALA A 250 10.01 -3.19 16.31
CA ALA A 250 8.80 -2.37 16.41
C ALA A 250 8.40 -1.76 15.05
N LEU A 251 9.36 -1.25 14.27
CA LEU A 251 9.13 -0.65 12.95
C LEU A 251 8.68 -1.69 11.92
N PHE A 252 9.33 -2.86 11.86
CA PHE A 252 8.89 -3.95 10.99
C PHE A 252 7.52 -4.50 11.41
N GLY A 253 7.25 -4.61 12.71
CA GLY A 253 5.93 -5.02 13.21
C GLY A 253 4.83 -4.01 12.87
N ALA A 254 5.09 -2.72 13.07
CA ALA A 254 4.20 -1.63 12.69
C ALA A 254 3.88 -1.64 11.20
N GLY A 255 4.88 -1.85 10.33
CA GLY A 255 4.68 -1.93 8.89
C GLY A 255 3.95 -3.20 8.43
N ALA A 256 4.17 -4.36 9.07
CA ALA A 256 3.37 -5.56 8.82
C ALA A 256 1.88 -5.31 9.17
N GLY A 257 1.64 -4.61 10.28
CA GLY A 257 0.31 -4.11 10.65
C GLY A 257 -0.30 -3.14 9.62
N LEU A 258 0.51 -2.24 9.02
CA LEU A 258 0.07 -1.38 7.92
C LEU A 258 -0.27 -2.18 6.65
N ILE A 259 0.55 -3.15 6.28
CA ILE A 259 0.36 -4.00 5.09
C ILE A 259 -0.98 -4.76 5.17
N LEU A 260 -1.37 -5.21 6.36
CA LEU A 260 -2.69 -5.82 6.60
C LEU A 260 -3.83 -4.78 6.69
N GLY A 261 -3.62 -3.70 7.46
CA GLY A 261 -4.66 -2.73 7.77
C GLY A 261 -5.06 -1.82 6.59
N LEU A 262 -4.13 -1.47 5.71
CA LEU A 262 -4.39 -0.57 4.58
C LEU A 262 -5.35 -1.16 3.53
N PRO A 263 -5.23 -2.44 3.10
CA PRO A 263 -6.24 -3.10 2.28
C PRO A 263 -7.62 -3.15 2.95
N LEU A 264 -7.69 -3.49 4.24
CA LEU A 264 -8.97 -3.55 4.98
C LEU A 264 -9.65 -2.17 5.03
N TYR A 265 -8.89 -1.12 5.34
CA TYR A 265 -9.33 0.27 5.27
C TYR A 265 -9.81 0.64 3.85
N ALA A 266 -9.04 0.30 2.82
CA ALA A 266 -9.39 0.58 1.44
C ALA A 266 -10.68 -0.10 0.99
N VAL A 267 -10.89 -1.38 1.36
CA VAL A 267 -12.13 -2.11 1.12
C VAL A 267 -13.30 -1.45 1.84
N ALA A 268 -13.16 -1.13 3.13
CA ALA A 268 -14.22 -0.48 3.90
C ALA A 268 -14.65 0.87 3.28
N VAL A 269 -13.70 1.73 2.90
CA VAL A 269 -13.97 3.01 2.23
C VAL A 269 -14.65 2.80 0.87
N ARG A 270 -14.21 1.85 0.06
CA ARG A 270 -14.80 1.55 -1.25
C ARG A 270 -16.22 0.97 -1.13
N LEU A 271 -16.50 0.14 -0.11
CA LEU A 271 -17.84 -0.38 0.19
C LEU A 271 -18.78 0.73 0.65
N LEU A 272 -18.33 1.61 1.56
CA LEU A 272 -19.11 2.77 2.00
C LEU A 272 -19.45 3.69 0.83
N HIS A 273 -18.48 4.02 -0.02
CA HIS A 273 -18.69 4.84 -1.21
C HIS A 273 -19.74 4.22 -2.16
N ARG A 274 -19.63 2.90 -2.44
CA ARG A 274 -20.64 2.17 -3.24
C ARG A 274 -22.04 2.22 -2.63
N ARG A 275 -22.16 2.14 -1.29
CA ARG A 275 -23.45 2.28 -0.60
C ARG A 275 -24.03 3.70 -0.78
N THR A 276 -23.24 4.75 -0.57
CA THR A 276 -23.68 6.16 -0.74
C THR A 276 -24.09 6.49 -2.19
N LEU A 277 -23.45 5.89 -3.19
CA LEU A 277 -23.87 6.05 -4.59
C LEU A 277 -25.21 5.36 -4.86
N ARG A 278 -25.43 4.17 -4.30
CA ARG A 278 -26.69 3.43 -4.44
C ARG A 278 -27.87 4.13 -3.77
N THR A 279 -27.70 4.71 -2.57
CA THR A 279 -28.78 5.44 -1.90
C THR A 279 -29.18 6.65 -2.72
N ARG A 280 -28.23 7.49 -3.15
CA ARG A 280 -28.51 8.65 -4.02
C ARG A 280 -29.22 8.29 -5.32
N ALA A 281 -28.90 7.13 -5.91
CA ALA A 281 -29.57 6.66 -7.12
C ALA A 281 -31.02 6.19 -6.85
N ALA A 282 -31.30 5.60 -5.68
CA ALA A 282 -32.65 5.27 -5.24
C ALA A 282 -33.47 6.54 -4.95
N ASP A 283 -32.89 7.49 -4.21
CA ASP A 283 -33.49 8.78 -3.88
C ASP A 283 -33.85 9.55 -5.17
N ALA A 284 -32.92 9.62 -6.14
CA ALA A 284 -33.12 10.29 -7.43
C ALA A 284 -34.10 9.59 -8.39
N THR A 285 -34.49 8.33 -8.11
CA THR A 285 -35.46 7.57 -8.93
C THR A 285 -36.81 7.38 -8.22
N GLY A 286 -36.98 7.92 -7.01
CA GLY A 286 -38.22 7.84 -6.24
C GLY A 286 -38.64 6.41 -5.85
N ARG A 287 -37.73 5.43 -5.99
CA ARG A 287 -38.04 4.00 -5.87
C ARG A 287 -37.28 3.40 -4.68
N PRO A 288 -37.95 2.84 -3.66
CA PRO A 288 -37.26 2.25 -2.54
C PRO A 288 -36.36 1.09 -3.01
N PRO A 289 -35.18 0.89 -2.39
CA PRO A 289 -34.26 -0.17 -2.79
C PRO A 289 -34.94 -1.53 -2.65
N ARG A 290 -35.13 -2.24 -3.77
CA ARG A 290 -35.68 -3.59 -3.77
C ARG A 290 -34.85 -4.48 -2.84
N PRO A 291 -35.48 -5.24 -1.91
CA PRO A 291 -34.78 -6.28 -1.17
C PRO A 291 -34.09 -7.24 -2.14
N ALA A 292 -32.96 -7.81 -1.73
CA ALA A 292 -32.36 -8.90 -2.49
C ALA A 292 -33.39 -10.03 -2.59
N VAL A 293 -33.75 -10.40 -3.82
CA VAL A 293 -34.72 -11.48 -4.05
C VAL A 293 -34.12 -12.78 -3.52
N GLN A 294 -34.60 -13.21 -2.36
CA GLN A 294 -34.45 -14.59 -1.95
C GLN A 294 -35.26 -15.42 -2.95
N ASN A 295 -34.57 -16.23 -3.76
CA ASN A 295 -35.22 -17.20 -4.63
C ASN A 295 -35.81 -18.31 -3.75
N THR A 296 -37.00 -18.07 -3.20
CA THR A 296 -37.86 -19.15 -2.70
C THR A 296 -38.31 -19.99 -3.89
N PRO A 297 -38.03 -21.31 -3.92
CA PRO A 297 -38.50 -22.17 -5.00
C PRO A 297 -40.03 -22.12 -5.07
N ARG A 298 -40.57 -21.90 -6.27
CA ARG A 298 -42.02 -21.93 -6.51
C ARG A 298 -42.53 -23.34 -6.25
N ALA A 299 -43.32 -23.53 -5.19
CA ALA A 299 -44.09 -24.75 -5.02
C ALA A 299 -45.08 -24.89 -6.20
N VAL A 300 -45.04 -26.03 -6.89
CA VAL A 300 -45.92 -26.30 -8.03
C VAL A 300 -47.32 -26.65 -7.53
N SER A 301 -48.29 -25.76 -7.76
CA SER A 301 -49.70 -26.03 -7.50
C SER A 301 -50.23 -27.05 -8.52
N ARG A 302 -50.60 -28.25 -8.05
CA ARG A 302 -51.36 -29.22 -8.86
C ARG A 302 -52.84 -28.82 -8.89
N SER A 303 -53.29 -28.39 -10.06
CA SER A 303 -54.69 -28.26 -10.51
C SER A 303 -54.64 -28.14 -12.04
N GLY A 304 -55.43 -28.83 -12.84
CA GLY A 304 -56.43 -29.85 -12.56
C GLY A 304 -57.11 -30.23 -13.89
N ALA A 305 -57.51 -31.49 -14.06
CA ALA A 305 -58.33 -31.94 -15.17
C ALA A 305 -59.21 -33.09 -14.64
N GLY A 306 -60.52 -33.15 -14.91
CA GLY A 306 -61.31 -32.36 -15.86
C GLY A 306 -62.25 -33.30 -16.57
N ALA A 307 -63.44 -33.52 -16.01
CA ALA A 307 -64.36 -34.55 -16.47
C ALA A 307 -65.33 -34.03 -17.54
N ALA A 308 -65.58 -34.86 -18.56
CA ALA A 308 -66.72 -34.77 -19.48
C ALA A 308 -66.97 -36.13 -20.16
N SER A 309 -68.15 -36.72 -19.90
CA SER A 309 -69.14 -37.27 -20.87
C SER A 309 -68.69 -37.60 -22.32
N ALA A 310 -69.13 -38.67 -23.01
CA ALA A 310 -70.00 -39.83 -22.73
C ALA A 310 -69.79 -40.87 -23.89
N ASP A 311 -70.58 -41.91 -24.22
CA ASP A 311 -71.92 -42.40 -23.78
C ASP A 311 -72.08 -43.93 -24.04
N ALA A 312 -73.33 -44.44 -24.12
CA ALA A 312 -73.78 -45.83 -24.18
C ALA A 312 -73.40 -46.71 -25.40
N SER A 313 -73.29 -48.04 -25.17
CA SER A 313 -74.06 -49.07 -25.90
C SER A 313 -74.10 -50.42 -25.15
N SER A 314 -75.18 -51.19 -25.35
CA SER A 314 -75.28 -52.63 -25.05
C SER A 314 -74.37 -53.46 -26.01
N SER A 315 -74.21 -54.80 -25.94
CA SER A 315 -75.05 -55.87 -25.39
C SER A 315 -74.24 -57.17 -25.20
N THR A 316 -74.86 -58.17 -24.59
CA THR A 316 -74.50 -59.59 -24.63
C THR A 316 -74.51 -60.19 -26.05
N GLU A 317 -73.39 -60.75 -26.51
CA GLU A 317 -73.11 -62.19 -26.66
C GLU A 317 -71.60 -62.40 -26.96
#